data_AF-A0A9Q1RBF8-F1
#
_entry.id   AF-A0A9Q1RBF8-F1
#
_cell.length_a   1.000
_cell.length_b   1.000
_cell.length_c   1.000
_cell.angle_alpha   90.00
_cell.angle_beta   90.00
_cell.angle_gamma   90.00
#
_symmetry.space_group_name_H-M   'P 1'
#
loop_
_entity.id
_entity.type
_entity.pdbx_description
1 polymer ?
#
loop_
_entity_poly.entity_id
_entity_poly.type
_entity_poly.pdbx_seq_one_letter_code
_entity_poly.pdbx_strand_id
1 'polypeptide(L)'
;MGSRNRGDVNYRNPCLTMHQPWASLLVYGIKRIEGRSWPSPIRGRLWIHAASKIPEPETIKAMEDFYREIYAVNGITDLKFPEHYPTSRLLGCVEVVGCVTCDELVNWDQIPEGVRLEGQTKFCWLCEQPQKLIIPFEMRGFQGVYNLERKIYEAAIRGISPVVPPLPVKFPLPNPRDPFSLRPGSLASSLSSSSTSEVNQSENLVAAIAGARAAATQFSKNGSSQSSTVEVGDEHISSRSTNNSRRLQ
;
A
#
# COMPACT_ATOMS: atom_id res chain seq x y z
N MET A 1 -22.78 13.77 -11.97
CA MET A 1 -21.97 14.61 -11.07
C MET A 1 -20.56 14.67 -11.62
N GLY A 2 -20.08 15.88 -11.91
CA GLY A 2 -18.95 16.12 -12.82
C GLY A 2 -17.63 15.49 -12.39
N SER A 3 -16.98 14.84 -13.35
CA SER A 3 -15.56 14.48 -13.29
C SER A 3 -14.77 15.76 -13.08
N ARG A 4 -14.30 16.00 -11.85
CA ARG A 4 -13.32 17.05 -11.60
C ARG A 4 -12.06 16.65 -12.37
N ASN A 5 -11.75 17.39 -13.43
CA ASN A 5 -10.40 17.44 -13.98
C ASN A 5 -9.45 17.59 -12.79
N ARG A 6 -8.66 16.54 -12.51
CA ARG A 6 -7.58 16.60 -11.54
C ARG A 6 -6.55 17.55 -12.14
N GLY A 7 -6.74 18.84 -11.87
CA GLY A 7 -5.78 19.89 -12.19
C GLY A 7 -4.39 19.43 -11.75
N ASP A 8 -3.43 19.69 -12.62
CA ASP A 8 -2.04 19.27 -12.55
C ASP A 8 -1.46 19.49 -11.14
N VAL A 9 -1.52 18.46 -10.28
CA VAL A 9 -1.01 18.55 -8.92
C VAL A 9 0.51 18.52 -9.04
N ASN A 10 1.14 19.66 -8.82
CA ASN A 10 2.60 19.75 -8.84
C ASN A 10 3.19 19.02 -7.60
N TYR A 11 3.57 17.77 -7.80
CA TYR A 11 4.25 16.95 -6.80
C TYR A 11 5.73 17.29 -6.76
N ARG A 12 6.16 17.99 -5.70
CA ARG A 12 7.58 18.34 -5.46
C ARG A 12 8.27 17.28 -4.61
N ASN A 13 7.62 16.87 -3.52
CA ASN A 13 8.13 15.88 -2.57
C ASN A 13 6.98 14.93 -2.21
N PRO A 14 6.51 14.11 -3.17
CA PRO A 14 5.32 13.30 -2.97
C PRO A 14 5.55 12.25 -1.87
N CYS A 15 4.52 12.04 -1.06
CA CYS A 15 4.46 11.08 0.01
C CYS A 15 3.14 10.32 -0.06
N LEU A 16 3.19 9.04 0.31
CA LEU A 16 2.04 8.16 0.40
C LEU A 16 1.97 7.56 1.80
N THR A 17 0.82 7.71 2.44
CA THR A 17 0.51 6.97 3.67
C THR A 17 -0.04 5.59 3.31
N MET A 18 0.49 4.55 3.96
CA MET A 18 0.01 3.18 3.82
C MET A 18 0.06 2.42 5.15
N HIS A 19 -0.78 1.39 5.28
CA HIS A 19 -0.86 0.60 6.50
C HIS A 19 0.38 -0.26 6.71
N GLN A 20 0.66 -0.58 7.96
CA GLN A 20 1.59 -1.65 8.28
C GLN A 20 0.94 -3.02 8.08
N PRO A 21 1.71 -4.07 7.73
CA PRO A 21 3.17 -4.09 7.59
C PRO A 21 3.71 -3.58 6.23
N TRP A 22 2.84 -3.31 5.24
CA TRP A 22 3.24 -2.96 3.87
C TRP A 22 4.19 -1.76 3.81
N ALA A 23 3.98 -0.74 4.65
CA ALA A 23 4.85 0.44 4.72
C ALA A 23 6.32 0.08 4.98
N SER A 24 6.57 -0.72 6.02
CA SER A 24 7.92 -1.20 6.34
C SER A 24 8.43 -2.13 5.25
N LEU A 25 7.62 -3.09 4.80
CA LEU A 25 8.06 -4.07 3.79
C LEU A 25 8.52 -3.39 2.49
N LEU A 26 7.88 -2.28 2.11
CA LEU A 26 8.24 -1.50 0.92
C LEU A 26 9.58 -0.77 1.09
N VAL A 27 9.79 -0.07 2.22
CA VAL A 27 11.06 0.67 2.45
C VAL A 27 12.23 -0.26 2.81
N TYR A 28 11.96 -1.48 3.26
CA TYR A 28 12.97 -2.52 3.45
C TYR A 28 13.29 -3.30 2.16
N GLY A 29 12.63 -2.97 1.04
CA GLY A 29 12.89 -3.62 -0.25
C GLY A 29 12.37 -5.05 -0.36
N ILE A 30 11.54 -5.49 0.58
CA ILE A 30 10.90 -6.82 0.54
C ILE A 30 9.71 -6.78 -0.42
N LYS A 31 8.85 -5.77 -0.25
CA LYS A 31 7.75 -5.44 -1.16
C LYS A 31 8.27 -4.57 -2.31
N ARG A 32 7.89 -4.91 -3.54
CA ARG A 32 8.37 -4.26 -4.77
C ARG A 32 7.25 -3.62 -5.57
N ILE A 33 6.00 -4.03 -5.33
CA ILE A 33 4.82 -3.53 -6.01
C ILE A 33 3.89 -2.86 -5.01
N GLU A 34 3.55 -1.59 -5.21
CA GLU A 34 2.50 -0.92 -4.45
C GLU A 34 1.15 -1.03 -5.19
N GLY A 35 0.16 -1.64 -4.53
CA GLY A 35 -1.15 -1.93 -5.12
C GLY A 35 -2.18 -0.84 -4.83
N ARG A 36 -2.82 -0.29 -5.86
CA ARG A 36 -3.87 0.73 -5.73
C ARG A 36 -5.04 0.52 -6.68
N SER A 37 -6.21 1.02 -6.31
CA SER A 37 -7.40 1.04 -7.18
C SER A 37 -7.35 2.10 -8.28
N TRP A 38 -6.29 2.92 -8.29
CA TRP A 38 -6.06 4.02 -9.23
C TRP A 38 -4.59 4.04 -9.70
N PRO A 39 -4.32 4.55 -10.91
CA PRO A 39 -2.97 4.58 -11.47
C PRO A 39 -2.07 5.56 -10.71
N SER A 40 -0.75 5.34 -10.77
CA SER A 40 0.21 6.26 -10.15
C SER A 40 0.12 7.65 -10.79
N PRO A 41 -0.01 8.74 -10.00
CA PRO A 41 -0.05 10.10 -10.49
C PRO A 41 1.36 10.70 -10.63
N ILE A 42 2.39 9.94 -10.25
CA ILE A 42 3.79 10.37 -10.18
C ILE A 42 4.74 9.29 -10.72
N ARG A 43 5.94 9.74 -11.10
CA ARG A 43 7.15 8.93 -11.22
C ARG A 43 8.28 9.57 -10.43
N GLY A 44 9.31 8.78 -10.13
CA GLY A 44 10.45 9.20 -9.32
C GLY A 44 10.21 8.95 -7.84
N ARG A 45 10.93 9.69 -6.98
CA ARG A 45 10.94 9.46 -5.54
C ARG A 45 9.54 9.62 -4.93
N LEU A 46 9.11 8.61 -4.18
CA LEU A 46 7.91 8.61 -3.35
C LEU A 46 8.30 8.32 -1.90
N TRP A 47 8.00 9.26 -1.00
CA TRP A 47 8.16 9.07 0.43
C TRP A 47 7.06 8.16 1.00
N ILE A 48 7.41 7.32 1.95
CA ILE A 48 6.51 6.33 2.54
C ILE A 48 6.29 6.66 4.02
N HIS A 49 5.04 6.94 4.35
CA HIS A 49 4.57 7.16 5.71
C HIS A 49 3.73 5.97 6.17
N ALA A 50 4.00 5.47 7.39
CA ALA A 50 3.21 4.43 8.01
C ALA A 50 1.96 5.04 8.67
N ALA A 51 0.79 4.53 8.31
CA ALA A 51 -0.49 4.92 8.89
C ALA A 51 -0.53 4.67 10.41
N SER A 52 -1.50 5.28 11.09
CA SER A 52 -1.62 5.23 12.55
C SER A 52 -2.21 3.94 13.09
N LYS A 53 -3.00 3.20 12.30
CA LYS A 53 -3.59 1.93 12.74
C LYS A 53 -2.47 0.91 13.02
N ILE A 54 -2.44 0.42 14.24
CA ILE A 54 -1.54 -0.66 14.68
C ILE A 54 -1.90 -1.93 13.90
N PRO A 55 -0.93 -2.60 13.26
CA PRO A 55 -1.18 -3.85 12.57
C PRO A 55 -1.48 -4.98 13.57
N GLU A 56 -2.49 -5.79 13.26
CA GLU A 56 -2.77 -6.99 14.05
C GLU A 56 -1.62 -8.01 13.86
N PRO A 57 -1.20 -8.75 14.90
CA PRO A 57 -0.15 -9.76 14.78
C PRO A 57 -0.41 -10.78 13.67
N GLU A 58 -1.66 -11.17 13.46
CA GLU A 58 -2.11 -12.09 12.41
C GLU A 58 -1.90 -11.48 11.03
N THR A 59 -2.09 -10.16 10.89
CA THR A 59 -1.84 -9.42 9.65
C THR A 59 -0.35 -9.38 9.32
N ILE A 60 0.50 -9.14 10.34
CA ILE A 60 1.96 -9.22 10.17
C ILE A 60 2.34 -10.61 9.71
N LYS A 61 1.93 -11.65 10.46
CA LYS A 61 2.25 -13.03 10.16
C LYS A 61 1.80 -13.43 8.75
N ALA A 62 0.56 -13.14 8.37
CA ALA A 62 0.04 -13.47 7.05
C ALA A 62 0.85 -12.81 5.92
N MET A 63 1.28 -11.56 6.10
CA MET A 63 2.09 -10.87 5.11
C MET A 63 3.53 -11.38 5.07
N GLU A 64 4.15 -11.69 6.22
CA GLU A 64 5.48 -12.29 6.24
C GLU A 64 5.49 -13.69 5.63
N ASP A 65 4.48 -14.51 5.91
CA ASP A 65 4.32 -15.84 5.29
C ASP A 65 4.13 -15.72 3.77
N PHE A 66 3.29 -14.78 3.32
CA PHE A 66 3.15 -14.47 1.90
C PHE A 66 4.48 -14.10 1.25
N TYR A 67 5.25 -13.20 1.86
CA TYR A 67 6.56 -12.82 1.31
C TYR A 67 7.56 -13.97 1.37
N ARG A 68 7.55 -14.82 2.41
CA ARG A 68 8.38 -16.03 2.45
C ARG A 68 8.10 -16.95 1.26
N GLU A 69 6.82 -17.25 1.00
CA GLU A 69 6.43 -18.16 -0.08
C GLU A 69 6.77 -17.61 -1.46
N ILE A 70 6.47 -16.33 -1.76
CA ILE A 70 6.78 -15.78 -3.09
C ILE A 70 8.28 -15.63 -3.33
N TYR A 71 9.09 -15.40 -2.29
CA TYR A 71 10.55 -15.40 -2.41
C TYR A 71 11.10 -16.82 -2.59
N ALA A 72 10.49 -17.83 -1.94
CA ALA A 72 10.86 -19.24 -2.10
C ALA A 72 10.61 -19.74 -3.54
N VAL A 73 9.58 -19.25 -4.23
CA VAL A 73 9.37 -19.48 -5.67
C VAL A 73 10.59 -19.02 -6.50
N ASN A 74 11.30 -17.98 -6.05
CA ASN A 74 12.56 -17.52 -6.66
C ASN A 74 13.82 -18.12 -6.02
N GLY A 75 13.69 -19.16 -5.20
CA GLY A 75 14.81 -19.87 -4.56
C GLY A 75 15.40 -19.17 -3.33
N ILE A 76 14.75 -18.13 -2.80
CA ILE A 76 15.20 -17.39 -1.62
C ILE A 76 14.41 -17.84 -0.40
N THR A 77 15.08 -18.54 0.53
CA THR A 77 14.43 -19.12 1.73
C THR A 77 14.84 -18.43 3.04
N ASP A 78 16.03 -17.81 3.10
CA ASP A 78 16.48 -17.02 4.27
C ASP A 78 16.05 -15.54 4.16
N LEU A 79 14.74 -15.31 4.14
CA LEU A 79 14.17 -13.97 4.10
C LEU A 79 14.06 -13.37 5.52
N LYS A 80 14.71 -12.23 5.74
CA LYS A 80 14.69 -11.51 7.02
C LYS A 80 13.69 -10.37 6.99
N PHE A 81 12.86 -10.29 8.03
CA PHE A 81 11.84 -9.26 8.19
C PHE A 81 12.25 -8.19 9.21
N PRO A 82 11.68 -6.98 9.13
CA PRO A 82 11.85 -5.97 10.17
C PRO A 82 11.38 -6.47 11.53
N GLU A 83 12.17 -6.24 12.58
CA GLU A 83 11.77 -6.59 13.96
C GLU A 83 10.57 -5.76 14.45
N HIS A 84 10.38 -4.56 13.89
CA HIS A 84 9.36 -3.61 14.31
C HIS A 84 8.66 -2.94 13.12
N TYR A 85 7.36 -2.69 13.29
CA TYR A 85 6.49 -2.03 12.31
C TYR A 85 5.93 -0.71 12.88
N PRO A 86 6.74 0.37 12.93
CA PRO A 86 6.32 1.63 13.55
C PRO A 86 5.13 2.27 12.82
N THR A 87 4.22 2.88 13.57
CA THR A 87 3.05 3.60 13.04
C THR A 87 3.24 5.12 13.16
N SER A 88 2.44 5.88 12.41
CA SER A 88 2.44 7.36 12.43
C SER A 88 3.80 8.00 12.14
N ARG A 89 4.65 7.33 11.34
CA ARG A 89 6.01 7.79 11.07
C ARG A 89 6.35 7.79 9.58
N LEU A 90 7.12 8.78 9.17
CA LEU A 90 7.84 8.77 7.90
C LEU A 90 8.97 7.74 8.00
N LEU A 91 8.97 6.73 7.13
CA LEU A 91 9.90 5.61 7.23
C LEU A 91 11.08 5.71 6.27
N GLY A 92 10.88 6.33 5.11
CA GLY A 92 11.84 6.29 4.02
C GLY A 92 11.19 6.65 2.70
N CYS A 93 11.78 6.21 1.60
CA CYS A 93 11.26 6.41 0.26
C CYS A 93 11.64 5.27 -0.68
N VAL A 94 10.93 5.19 -1.78
CA VAL A 94 11.23 4.33 -2.94
C VAL A 94 11.19 5.19 -4.20
N GLU A 95 11.63 4.64 -5.33
CA GLU A 95 11.44 5.24 -6.64
C GLU A 95 10.31 4.55 -7.38
N VAL A 96 9.25 5.28 -7.73
CA VAL A 96 8.17 4.77 -8.60
C VAL A 96 8.62 4.92 -10.05
N VAL A 97 8.96 3.80 -10.68
CA VAL A 97 9.53 3.79 -12.05
C VAL A 97 8.45 3.58 -13.12
N GLY A 98 7.28 3.05 -12.74
CA GLY A 98 6.19 2.77 -13.65
C GLY A 98 4.90 2.38 -12.95
N CYS A 99 3.84 2.21 -13.74
CA CYS A 99 2.54 1.72 -13.29
C CYS A 99 1.95 0.83 -14.38
N VAL A 100 1.60 -0.40 -14.02
CA VAL A 100 0.98 -1.40 -14.92
C VAL A 100 -0.30 -1.93 -14.29
N THR A 101 -1.13 -2.64 -15.05
CA THR A 101 -2.25 -3.37 -14.46
C THR A 101 -1.77 -4.68 -13.81
N CYS A 102 -2.56 -5.28 -12.92
CA CYS A 102 -2.25 -6.60 -12.39
C CYS A 102 -2.11 -7.66 -13.50
N ASP A 103 -2.97 -7.59 -14.51
CA ASP A 103 -2.99 -8.54 -15.62
C ASP A 103 -1.71 -8.41 -16.47
N GLU A 104 -1.28 -7.18 -16.76
CA GLU A 104 0.01 -6.92 -17.39
C GLU A 104 1.18 -7.48 -16.59
N LEU A 105 1.19 -7.25 -15.27
CA LEU A 105 2.29 -7.69 -14.41
C LEU A 105 2.39 -9.22 -14.35
N VAL A 106 1.25 -9.92 -14.23
CA VAL A 106 1.21 -11.39 -14.19
C VAL A 106 1.73 -12.00 -15.49
N ASN A 107 1.50 -11.34 -16.63
CA ASN A 107 1.94 -11.80 -17.94
C ASN A 107 3.31 -11.24 -18.38
N TRP A 108 4.08 -10.62 -17.47
CA TRP A 108 5.37 -10.03 -17.80
C TRP A 108 6.54 -10.99 -17.55
N ASP A 109 6.80 -11.89 -18.51
CA ASP A 109 7.76 -13.00 -18.37
C ASP A 109 9.20 -12.60 -17.98
N GLN A 110 9.62 -11.37 -18.28
CA GLN A 110 10.94 -10.85 -17.90
C GLN A 110 11.05 -10.54 -16.39
N ILE A 111 9.94 -10.53 -15.67
CA ILE A 111 9.88 -10.26 -14.23
C ILE A 111 9.85 -11.58 -13.45
N PRO A 112 10.69 -11.74 -12.41
CA PRO A 112 10.69 -12.94 -11.58
C PRO A 112 9.29 -13.29 -11.06
N GLU A 113 8.95 -14.57 -11.06
CA GLU A 113 7.60 -15.05 -10.71
C GLU A 113 7.10 -14.54 -9.35
N GLY A 114 7.93 -14.58 -8.30
CA GLY A 114 7.56 -14.07 -6.99
C GLY A 114 7.22 -12.58 -6.98
N VAL A 115 7.82 -11.77 -7.86
CA VAL A 115 7.49 -10.35 -8.00
C VAL A 115 6.13 -10.18 -8.68
N ARG A 116 5.84 -11.01 -9.71
CA ARG A 116 4.55 -10.99 -10.42
C ARG A 116 3.38 -11.31 -9.48
N LEU A 117 3.59 -12.23 -8.53
CA LEU A 117 2.60 -12.63 -7.52
C LEU A 117 2.22 -11.51 -6.52
N GLU A 118 3.00 -10.42 -6.43
CA GLU A 118 2.62 -9.24 -5.65
C GLU A 118 1.46 -8.45 -6.27
N GLY A 119 1.18 -8.67 -7.56
CA GLY A 119 0.14 -8.00 -8.34
C GLY A 119 -1.29 -8.38 -7.95
N GLN A 120 -1.73 -8.01 -6.76
CA GLN A 120 -3.05 -8.38 -6.23
C GLN A 120 -4.10 -7.25 -6.32
N THR A 121 -3.76 -6.10 -6.90
CA THR A 121 -4.64 -4.94 -7.03
C THR A 121 -4.62 -4.40 -8.46
N LYS A 122 -5.73 -3.80 -8.90
CA LYS A 122 -5.93 -3.31 -10.27
C LYS A 122 -4.74 -2.57 -10.88
N PHE A 123 -4.15 -1.61 -10.15
CA PHE A 123 -2.95 -0.91 -10.58
C PHE A 123 -1.78 -1.26 -9.67
N CYS A 124 -0.67 -1.63 -10.30
CA CYS A 124 0.57 -2.05 -9.68
C CYS A 124 1.63 -0.98 -9.96
N TRP A 125 2.01 -0.24 -8.92
CA TRP A 125 3.08 0.76 -8.99
C TRP A 125 4.40 0.05 -8.78
N LEU A 126 5.30 0.20 -9.74
CA LEU A 126 6.59 -0.47 -9.77
C LEU A 126 7.58 0.34 -8.93
N CYS A 127 8.10 -0.24 -7.85
CA CYS A 127 8.97 0.44 -6.90
C CYS A 127 10.39 -0.13 -6.93
N GLU A 128 11.37 0.75 -7.06
CA GLU A 128 12.80 0.45 -7.02
C GLU A 128 13.52 1.30 -5.95
N GLN A 129 14.82 1.05 -5.77
CA GLN A 129 15.74 1.85 -4.96
C GLN A 129 15.20 2.23 -3.56
N PRO A 130 14.81 1.23 -2.74
CA PRO A 130 14.34 1.50 -1.39
C PRO A 130 15.43 2.15 -0.55
N GLN A 131 15.04 3.20 0.16
CA GLN A 131 15.89 3.96 1.08
C GLN A 131 15.13 4.16 2.38
N LYS A 132 15.73 3.76 3.51
CA LYS A 132 15.11 3.89 4.83
C LYS A 132 15.72 5.06 5.59
N LEU A 133 14.91 5.76 6.39
CA LEU A 133 15.41 6.70 7.37
C LEU A 133 16.12 5.94 8.49
N ILE A 134 17.30 6.42 8.88
CA ILE A 134 18.02 5.90 10.05
C ILE A 134 17.16 6.08 11.31
N ILE A 135 16.48 7.23 11.41
CA ILE A 135 15.53 7.53 12.48
C ILE A 135 14.21 7.99 11.84
N PRO A 136 13.14 7.17 11.88
CA PRO A 136 11.82 7.54 11.37
C PRO A 136 11.21 8.73 12.12
N PHE A 137 10.67 9.70 11.39
CA PHE A 137 10.07 10.92 11.98
C PHE A 137 8.60 10.73 12.29
N GLU A 138 8.16 11.19 13.45
CA GLU A 138 6.74 11.29 13.73
C GLU A 138 6.12 12.44 12.94
N MET A 139 5.05 12.14 12.21
CA MET A 139 4.27 13.14 11.49
C MET A 139 2.87 12.61 11.16
N ARG A 140 1.95 13.53 10.88
CA ARG A 140 0.61 13.18 10.41
C ARG A 140 0.65 12.71 8.95
N GLY A 141 -0.02 11.59 8.68
CA GLY A 141 -0.29 11.11 7.32
C GLY A 141 -1.56 11.71 6.72
N PHE A 142 -1.68 11.67 5.40
CA PHE A 142 -2.84 12.17 4.66
C PHE A 142 -3.33 11.15 3.64
N GLN A 143 -4.58 11.29 3.22
CA GLN A 143 -5.18 10.44 2.18
C GLN A 143 -4.66 10.82 0.79
N GLY A 144 -4.41 9.81 -0.05
CA GLY A 144 -3.84 10.00 -1.39
C GLY A 144 -2.35 10.32 -1.36
N VAL A 145 -1.82 10.74 -2.51
CA VAL A 145 -0.44 11.29 -2.59
C VAL A 145 -0.50 12.77 -2.25
N TYR A 146 0.37 13.19 -1.33
CA TYR A 146 0.48 14.58 -0.86
C TYR A 146 1.95 15.01 -0.86
N ASN A 147 2.22 16.32 -0.83
CA ASN A 147 3.59 16.81 -0.71
C ASN A 147 4.01 16.87 0.77
N LEU A 148 5.21 16.38 1.09
CA LEU A 148 5.84 16.65 2.38
C LEU A 148 6.05 18.14 2.58
N GLU A 149 5.90 18.59 3.82
CA GLU A 149 6.36 19.91 4.22
C GLU A 149 7.86 20.06 3.99
N ARG A 150 8.27 21.23 3.52
CA ARG A 150 9.67 21.49 3.14
C ARG A 150 10.66 21.15 4.26
N LYS A 151 10.35 21.52 5.51
CA LYS A 151 11.22 21.24 6.68
C LYS A 151 11.37 19.74 6.93
N ILE A 152 10.28 18.97 6.82
CA ILE A 152 10.29 17.51 6.99
C ILE A 152 11.13 16.86 5.88
N TYR A 153 10.92 17.29 4.63
CA TYR A 153 11.71 16.80 3.50
C TYR A 153 13.22 17.11 3.64
N GLU A 154 13.58 18.34 3.98
CA GLU A 154 14.97 18.77 4.18
C GLU A 154 15.67 17.97 5.30
N ALA A 155 14.95 17.61 6.36
CA ALA A 155 15.45 16.71 7.39
C ALA A 155 15.56 15.26 6.88
N ALA A 156 14.56 14.79 6.15
CA ALA A 156 14.46 13.40 5.72
C ALA A 156 15.56 13.04 4.72
N ILE A 157 15.82 13.90 3.74
CA ILE A 157 16.84 13.66 2.71
C ILE A 157 18.26 13.51 3.30
N ARG A 158 18.52 14.08 4.48
CA ARG A 158 19.80 13.96 5.20
C ARG A 158 19.93 12.66 6.00
N GLY A 159 18.81 12.00 6.30
CA GLY A 159 18.74 10.84 7.19
C GLY A 159 18.44 9.52 6.49
N ILE A 160 18.38 9.48 5.16
CA ILE A 160 18.11 8.25 4.40
C ILE A 160 19.39 7.46 4.12
N SER A 161 19.26 6.14 4.13
CA SER A 161 20.30 5.19 3.72
C SER A 161 19.71 4.22 2.69
N PRO A 162 20.45 3.89 1.62
CA PRO A 162 20.08 2.80 0.71
C PRO A 162 19.85 1.49 1.46
N VAL A 163 18.88 0.72 0.97
CA VAL A 163 18.61 -0.65 1.41
C VAL A 163 18.95 -1.60 0.28
N VAL A 164 19.67 -2.68 0.59
CA VAL A 164 19.93 -3.77 -0.36
C VAL A 164 18.74 -4.74 -0.31
N PRO A 165 17.92 -4.83 -1.38
CA PRO A 165 16.78 -5.74 -1.40
C PRO A 165 17.25 -7.20 -1.38
N PRO A 166 16.48 -8.13 -0.77
CA PRO A 166 16.82 -9.56 -0.80
C PRO A 166 16.88 -10.12 -2.23
N LEU A 167 16.01 -9.62 -3.11
CA LEU A 167 16.09 -9.84 -4.55
C LEU A 167 16.07 -8.48 -5.26
N PRO A 168 17.21 -7.95 -5.72
CA PRO A 168 17.24 -6.74 -6.52
C PRO A 168 16.46 -6.94 -7.82
N VAL A 169 15.49 -6.08 -8.06
CA VAL A 169 14.68 -6.09 -9.29
C VAL A 169 14.88 -4.76 -10.01
N LYS A 170 15.09 -4.84 -11.32
CA LYS A 170 15.04 -3.69 -12.22
C LYS A 170 13.97 -3.96 -13.26
N PHE A 171 12.94 -3.14 -13.29
CA PHE A 171 11.85 -3.29 -14.24
C PHE A 171 12.34 -2.88 -15.63
N PRO A 172 12.25 -3.76 -16.65
CA PRO A 172 12.76 -3.48 -17.98
C PRO A 172 11.80 -2.54 -18.72
N LEU A 173 11.87 -1.25 -18.37
CA LEU A 173 11.03 -0.23 -18.98
C LEU A 173 11.29 -0.18 -20.50
N PRO A 174 10.24 -0.08 -21.35
CA PRO A 174 10.36 -0.16 -22.82
C PRO A 174 11.29 0.87 -23.45
N ASN A 175 11.60 1.98 -22.76
CA ASN A 175 12.55 2.96 -23.24
C ASN A 175 13.37 3.59 -22.08
N PRO A 176 14.67 3.29 -21.96
CA PRO A 176 15.56 3.96 -20.99
C PRO A 176 15.76 5.46 -21.25
N ARG A 177 15.55 5.92 -22.50
CA ARG A 177 15.69 7.32 -22.93
C ARG A 177 14.38 8.11 -22.85
N ASP A 178 13.26 7.41 -22.75
CA ASP A 178 11.96 7.96 -22.41
C ASP A 178 11.40 7.16 -21.23
N PRO A 179 11.92 7.39 -20.01
CA PRO A 179 11.44 6.73 -18.81
C PRO A 179 9.99 7.10 -18.48
N PHE A 180 9.29 7.90 -19.31
CA PHE A 180 7.86 8.19 -19.25
C PHE A 180 7.03 7.36 -20.25
N SER A 181 7.65 6.57 -21.14
CA SER A 181 6.97 5.85 -22.24
C SER A 181 6.10 4.67 -21.80
N LEU A 182 6.06 4.33 -20.52
CA LEU A 182 5.00 3.47 -20.00
C LEU A 182 3.72 4.30 -19.90
N ARG A 183 2.93 4.43 -20.96
CA ARG A 183 1.50 4.69 -20.69
C ARG A 183 1.03 3.60 -19.73
N PRO A 184 0.21 3.90 -18.70
CA PRO A 184 -0.46 2.84 -17.93
C PRO A 184 -1.07 1.86 -18.95
N GLY A 185 -0.60 0.63 -19.02
CA GLY A 185 -1.05 -0.32 -20.04
C GLY A 185 -0.14 -0.62 -21.23
N SER A 186 1.09 -0.09 -21.32
CA SER A 186 1.89 -0.17 -22.56
C SER A 186 2.79 -1.40 -22.71
N LEU A 187 2.66 -2.45 -21.90
CA LEU A 187 3.37 -3.69 -22.19
C LEU A 187 2.74 -4.33 -23.43
N ALA A 188 3.43 -4.22 -24.57
CA ALA A 188 3.02 -4.90 -25.79
C ALA A 188 2.99 -6.40 -25.47
N SER A 189 1.80 -7.02 -25.53
CA SER A 189 1.67 -8.46 -25.41
C SER A 189 2.34 -9.09 -26.63
N SER A 190 3.58 -9.54 -26.48
CA SER A 190 4.07 -10.60 -27.33
C SER A 190 3.30 -11.86 -26.94
N LEU A 191 2.08 -11.99 -27.48
CA LEU A 191 1.27 -13.21 -27.42
C LEU A 191 2.03 -14.30 -28.19
N SER A 192 3.00 -14.94 -27.55
CA SER A 192 3.24 -16.34 -27.82
C SER A 192 2.17 -17.11 -27.05
N SER A 193 1.12 -17.52 -27.76
CA SER A 193 0.25 -18.60 -27.32
C SER A 193 1.13 -19.83 -27.08
N SER A 194 1.55 -20.03 -25.84
CA SER A 194 2.25 -21.22 -25.42
C SER A 194 1.69 -21.55 -24.05
N SER A 195 0.78 -22.53 -24.09
CA SER A 195 0.30 -23.36 -22.99
C SER A 195 0.11 -22.66 -21.65
N THR A 196 -1.13 -22.59 -21.21
CA THR A 196 -1.49 -22.61 -19.79
C THR A 196 -0.65 -23.70 -19.10
N SER A 197 0.48 -23.30 -18.54
CA SER A 197 1.18 -24.10 -17.55
C SER A 197 0.26 -24.08 -16.34
N GLU A 198 -0.56 -25.11 -16.21
CA GLU A 198 -1.17 -25.50 -14.94
C GLU A 198 0.00 -25.80 -13.99
N VAL A 199 0.53 -24.75 -13.38
CA VAL A 199 1.60 -24.84 -12.40
C VAL A 199 0.96 -25.41 -11.13
N ASN A 200 1.45 -26.56 -10.68
CA ASN A 200 1.23 -27.08 -9.33
C ASN A 200 1.75 -26.06 -8.31
N GLN A 201 0.97 -25.01 -8.05
CA GLN A 201 1.24 -24.11 -6.94
C GLN A 201 1.17 -24.95 -5.67
N SER A 202 2.21 -24.89 -4.83
CA SER A 202 2.17 -25.58 -3.55
C SER A 202 0.95 -25.11 -2.76
N GLU A 203 0.31 -26.01 -2.03
CA GLU A 203 -0.83 -25.67 -1.16
C GLU A 203 -0.49 -24.51 -0.21
N ASN A 204 0.78 -24.45 0.23
CA ASN A 204 1.32 -23.36 1.05
C ASN A 204 1.27 -22.01 0.34
N LEU A 205 1.71 -21.92 -0.92
CA LEU A 205 1.70 -20.67 -1.68
C LEU A 205 0.26 -20.15 -1.88
N VAL A 206 -0.66 -21.06 -2.21
CA VAL A 206 -2.08 -20.72 -2.39
C VAL A 206 -2.67 -20.19 -1.08
N ALA A 207 -2.42 -20.88 0.04
CA ALA A 207 -2.86 -20.46 1.36
C ALA A 207 -2.27 -19.10 1.76
N ALA A 208 -0.99 -18.86 1.48
CA ALA A 208 -0.32 -17.60 1.79
C ALA A 208 -0.87 -16.42 0.96
N ILE A 209 -1.14 -16.63 -0.33
CA ILE A 209 -1.81 -15.64 -1.19
C ILE A 209 -3.21 -15.33 -0.64
N ALA A 210 -3.99 -16.34 -0.25
CA ALA A 210 -5.31 -16.15 0.34
C ALA A 210 -5.24 -15.36 1.67
N GLY A 211 -4.28 -15.69 2.53
CA GLY A 211 -4.02 -14.98 3.78
C GLY A 211 -3.68 -13.51 3.57
N ALA A 212 -2.78 -13.20 2.63
CA ALA A 212 -2.44 -11.83 2.27
C ALA A 212 -3.63 -11.03 1.73
N ARG A 213 -4.47 -11.65 0.89
CA ARG A 213 -5.70 -11.02 0.39
C ARG A 213 -6.67 -10.70 1.52
N ALA A 214 -6.92 -11.66 2.42
CA ALA A 214 -7.77 -11.46 3.58
C ALA A 214 -7.25 -10.30 4.45
N ALA A 215 -5.94 -10.30 4.74
CA ALA A 215 -5.25 -9.24 5.47
C ALA A 215 -5.41 -7.87 4.80
N ALA A 216 -5.37 -7.76 3.47
CA ALA A 216 -5.54 -6.48 2.78
C ALA A 216 -6.99 -5.93 2.87
N THR A 217 -8.00 -6.81 2.87
CA THR A 217 -9.42 -6.38 2.85
C THR A 217 -9.89 -5.72 4.14
N GLN A 218 -9.22 -5.96 5.28
CA GLN A 218 -9.62 -5.40 6.58
C GLN A 218 -9.61 -3.86 6.61
N PHE A 219 -8.83 -3.22 5.73
CA PHE A 219 -8.68 -1.75 5.69
C PHE A 219 -9.65 -1.08 4.72
N SER A 220 -10.37 -1.87 3.89
CA SER A 220 -11.30 -1.36 2.88
C SER A 220 -12.71 -1.08 3.42
N LYS A 221 -13.04 -1.54 4.64
CA LYS A 221 -14.43 -1.59 5.16
C LYS A 221 -14.95 -0.32 5.87
N ASN A 222 -14.20 0.77 5.96
CA ASN A 222 -14.70 1.98 6.64
C ASN A 222 -15.50 2.90 5.71
N GLY A 223 -16.64 2.41 5.23
CA GLY A 223 -17.57 3.14 4.35
C GLY A 223 -19.07 2.92 4.64
N SER A 224 -19.44 2.31 5.77
CA SER A 224 -20.84 2.27 6.19
C SER A 224 -20.96 2.65 7.67
N SER A 225 -21.30 3.92 7.90
CA SER A 225 -21.85 4.37 9.16
C SER A 225 -23.04 3.48 9.53
N GLN A 226 -22.96 2.78 10.66
CA GLN A 226 -24.14 2.20 11.29
C GLN A 226 -25.05 3.36 11.71
N SER A 227 -26.09 3.62 10.92
CA SER A 227 -27.23 4.40 11.37
C SER A 227 -28.08 3.48 12.23
N SER A 228 -27.87 3.49 13.53
CA SER A 228 -28.83 2.97 14.50
C SER A 228 -30.02 3.92 14.55
N THR A 229 -31.01 3.70 13.69
CA THR A 229 -32.37 4.22 13.88
C THR A 229 -32.96 3.52 15.10
N VAL A 230 -33.03 4.23 16.21
CA VAL A 230 -33.89 3.87 17.35
C VAL A 230 -35.31 4.24 16.93
N GLU A 231 -36.15 3.23 16.75
CA GLU A 231 -37.58 3.40 16.57
C GLU A 231 -38.18 4.00 17.85
N VAL A 232 -38.80 5.16 17.69
CA VAL A 232 -39.64 5.80 18.71
C VAL A 232 -41.01 5.13 18.65
N GLY A 233 -41.30 4.30 19.65
CA GLY A 233 -42.64 3.83 19.93
C GLY A 233 -43.33 4.81 20.88
N ASP A 234 -44.39 5.43 20.38
CA ASP A 234 -45.33 6.28 21.10
C ASP A 234 -46.28 5.40 21.91
N GLU A 235 -46.44 5.62 23.22
CA GLU A 235 -47.77 5.55 23.86
C GLU A 235 -47.82 6.20 25.25
N HIS A 236 -48.89 7.01 25.39
CA HIS A 236 -49.38 7.77 26.53
C HIS A 236 -49.44 7.02 27.88
N ILE A 237 -49.21 7.75 28.98
CA ILE A 237 -50.09 7.76 30.18
C ILE A 237 -49.94 9.10 30.94
N SER A 238 -51.10 9.63 31.33
CA SER A 238 -51.36 10.87 32.05
C SER A 238 -51.09 10.78 33.56
N SER A 239 -50.54 11.83 34.20
CA SER A 239 -51.24 12.58 35.27
C SER A 239 -50.38 13.61 36.01
N ARG A 240 -51.02 14.77 36.24
CA ARG A 240 -50.75 15.89 37.16
C ARG A 240 -49.81 15.63 38.35
N SER A 241 -48.95 16.60 38.64
CA SER A 241 -49.15 17.53 39.78
C SER A 241 -48.04 18.59 39.86
N THR A 242 -48.48 19.84 39.93
CA THR A 242 -47.70 21.04 40.23
C THR A 242 -47.17 20.95 41.65
N ASN A 243 -45.89 21.26 41.88
CA ASN A 243 -45.51 21.84 43.17
C ASN A 243 -44.40 22.88 43.05
N ASN A 244 -44.72 24.01 43.64
CA ASN A 244 -44.01 25.27 43.69
C ASN A 244 -43.18 25.26 44.98
N SER A 245 -41.86 25.53 44.94
CA SER A 245 -41.16 26.12 46.09
C SER A 245 -39.73 26.59 45.78
N ARG A 246 -39.60 27.91 45.89
CA ARG A 246 -38.61 28.65 46.71
C ARG A 246 -37.13 28.53 46.38
N ARG A 247 -36.72 29.56 45.63
CA ARG A 247 -35.50 30.37 45.77
C ARG A 247 -35.11 30.60 47.25
N LEU A 248 -33.87 30.28 47.61
CA LEU A 248 -33.12 30.89 48.70
C LEU A 248 -31.66 31.05 48.28
N GLN A 249 -31.23 32.32 48.36
CA GLN A 249 -29.88 32.90 48.27
C GLN A 249 -29.16 32.85 46.92
#